data_AF-A0A3D3K1R4-F1
#
_entry.id   AF-A0A3D3K1R4-F1
#
_cell.length_a   1.000
_cell.length_b   1.000
_cell.length_c   1.000
_cell.angle_alpha   90.00
_cell.angle_beta   90.00
_cell.angle_gamma   90.00
#
_symmetry.space_group_name_H-M   'P 1'
#
loop_
_entity.id
_entity.type
_entity.pdbx_description
1 polymer ?
#
loop_
_entity_poly.entity_id
_entity_poly.type
_entity_poly.pdbx_seq_one_letter_code
_entity_poly.pdbx_strand_id
1 'polypeptide(L)'
;AGAIVLSATEDENAGDILAFNMHSEGKYADELCTKFPGSKYGWSDRMRLEPENVTDEEVYPIMNGNFVFKHAVTRFPETMEEALKSAGKNVEDLDMFIPHQANLRIAQYVQQKFGLPDEKVFNNIQKYGNTTAASIPIALSEAISEGKIKRGDLVLLSAFGSGFTWGSVLFEY
;
A
#
# COMPACT_ATOMS: atom_id res chain seq x y z
N ALA A 1 12.90 4.03 6.38
CA ALA A 1 11.69 3.89 7.22
C ALA A 1 10.88 5.17 7.12
N GLY A 2 9.57 5.12 7.33
CA GLY A 2 8.70 6.30 7.43
C GLY A 2 7.83 6.21 8.67
N ALA A 3 7.40 7.35 9.20
CA ALA A 3 6.59 7.44 10.42
C ALA A 3 5.60 8.60 10.31
N ILE A 4 4.46 8.50 10.99
CA ILE A 4 3.42 9.52 11.07
C ILE A 4 3.07 9.70 12.54
N VAL A 5 2.96 10.95 13.00
CA VAL A 5 2.44 11.29 14.32
C VAL A 5 1.01 11.79 14.13
N LEU A 6 0.05 11.14 14.79
CA LEU A 6 -1.36 11.53 14.80
C LEU A 6 -1.72 12.02 16.20
N SER A 7 -2.51 13.09 16.26
CA SER A 7 -3.02 13.67 17.50
C SER A 7 -4.52 13.92 17.37
N ALA A 8 -5.26 13.70 18.46
CA ALA A 8 -6.63 14.16 18.55
C ALA A 8 -6.68 15.70 18.53
N THR A 9 -7.77 16.26 18.02
CA THR A 9 -8.01 17.70 17.92
C THR A 9 -9.50 17.97 18.13
N GLU A 10 -9.83 19.12 18.72
CA GLU A 10 -11.20 19.65 18.81
C GLU A 10 -11.44 20.77 17.77
N ASP A 11 -10.40 21.17 17.02
CA ASP A 11 -10.53 22.14 15.94
C ASP A 11 -11.15 21.45 14.71
N GLU A 12 -12.38 21.86 14.39
CA GLU A 12 -13.13 21.37 13.23
C GLU A 12 -12.44 21.67 11.88
N ASN A 13 -11.41 22.53 11.85
CA ASN A 13 -10.65 22.88 10.65
C ASN A 13 -9.30 22.14 10.53
N ALA A 14 -8.97 21.23 11.45
CA ALA A 14 -7.64 20.60 11.52
C ALA A 14 -7.43 19.43 10.53
N GLY A 15 -8.41 19.15 9.66
CA GLY A 15 -8.47 17.96 8.82
C GLY A 15 -8.93 16.73 9.60
N ASP A 16 -9.46 15.72 8.89
CA ASP A 16 -9.96 14.49 9.51
C ASP A 16 -9.76 13.26 8.58
N ILE A 17 -9.78 12.07 9.17
CA ILE A 17 -9.89 10.81 8.43
C ILE A 17 -11.36 10.65 8.02
N LEU A 18 -11.64 10.91 6.75
CA LEU A 18 -13.01 10.92 6.22
C LEU A 18 -13.56 9.51 5.98
N ALA A 19 -12.69 8.58 5.55
CA ALA A 19 -13.06 7.19 5.33
C ALA A 19 -11.83 6.28 5.34
N PHE A 20 -12.03 5.03 5.74
CA PHE A 20 -11.04 3.98 5.56
C PHE A 20 -11.74 2.65 5.26
N ASN A 21 -11.03 1.75 4.60
CA ASN A 21 -11.48 0.38 4.39
C ASN A 21 -10.29 -0.58 4.43
N MET A 22 -10.56 -1.82 4.81
CA MET A 22 -9.58 -2.89 4.89
C MET A 22 -10.23 -4.22 4.53
N HIS A 23 -9.54 -4.98 3.69
CA HIS A 23 -10.01 -6.24 3.16
C HIS A 23 -8.90 -7.28 3.17
N SER A 24 -9.29 -8.56 3.16
CA SER A 24 -8.35 -9.66 3.07
C SER A 24 -8.92 -10.85 2.31
N GLU A 25 -8.04 -11.62 1.68
CA GLU A 25 -8.38 -12.85 0.97
C GLU A 25 -7.28 -13.89 1.17
N GLY A 26 -7.37 -14.60 2.29
CA GLY A 26 -6.35 -15.56 2.77
C GLY A 26 -6.14 -16.79 1.89
N LYS A 27 -7.06 -17.09 0.96
CA LYS A 27 -6.95 -18.28 0.10
C LYS A 27 -5.77 -18.22 -0.88
N TYR A 28 -5.16 -17.04 -1.04
CA TYR A 28 -4.01 -16.78 -1.90
C TYR A 28 -2.73 -16.49 -1.12
N ALA A 29 -2.68 -16.83 0.17
CA ALA A 29 -1.53 -16.54 1.03
C ALA A 29 -0.21 -17.08 0.47
N ASP A 30 -0.25 -18.25 -0.18
CA ASP A 30 0.95 -18.89 -0.74
C ASP A 30 1.37 -18.33 -2.12
N GLU A 31 0.61 -17.40 -2.72
CA GLU A 31 0.95 -16.77 -4.02
C GLU A 31 1.99 -15.64 -3.91
N LEU A 32 2.15 -15.08 -2.70
CA LEU A 32 3.18 -14.11 -2.34
C LEU A 32 3.52 -14.29 -0.86
N CYS A 33 4.53 -15.10 -0.57
CA CYS A 33 4.93 -15.38 0.80
C CYS A 33 6.40 -15.75 0.92
N THR A 34 6.88 -15.82 2.15
CA THR A 34 8.05 -16.61 2.51
C THR A 34 7.55 -17.77 3.37
N LYS A 35 7.85 -19.01 2.98
CA LYS A 35 7.29 -20.20 3.63
C LYS A 35 7.87 -20.39 5.03
N PHE A 36 9.19 -20.35 5.15
CA PHE A 36 9.96 -20.56 6.38
C PHE A 36 10.57 -19.22 6.84
N PRO A 37 10.68 -18.90 8.15
CA PRO A 37 10.66 -19.77 9.33
C PRO A 37 9.31 -19.86 10.06
N GLY A 38 8.20 -19.67 9.36
CA GLY A 38 6.87 -19.83 9.95
C GLY A 38 6.67 -21.26 10.49
N SER A 39 6.06 -21.40 11.67
CA SER A 39 5.86 -22.69 12.35
C SER A 39 5.07 -23.73 11.54
N LYS A 40 4.30 -23.29 10.53
CA LYS A 40 3.64 -24.16 9.53
C LYS A 40 4.62 -25.10 8.83
N TYR A 41 5.88 -24.69 8.66
CA TYR A 41 6.92 -25.42 7.94
C TYR A 41 8.05 -25.91 8.86
N GLY A 42 7.78 -26.01 10.16
CA GLY A 42 8.74 -26.46 11.17
C GLY A 42 9.33 -25.33 12.00
N TRP A 43 10.14 -25.72 12.98
CA TRP A 43 10.77 -24.79 13.90
C TRP A 43 12.02 -24.14 13.28
N SER A 44 12.30 -22.91 13.69
CA SER A 44 13.42 -22.12 13.15
C SER A 44 14.80 -22.70 13.49
N ASP A 45 14.89 -23.59 14.48
CA ASP A 45 16.11 -24.32 14.82
C ASP A 45 16.57 -25.27 13.71
N ARG A 46 15.69 -25.67 12.77
CA ARG A 46 16.06 -26.38 11.53
C ARG A 46 17.17 -25.66 10.76
N MET A 47 17.16 -24.32 10.70
CA MET A 47 18.23 -23.53 10.06
C MET A 47 19.61 -23.79 10.67
N ARG A 48 19.67 -24.19 11.94
CA ARG A 48 20.91 -24.44 12.67
C ARG A 48 21.23 -25.94 12.80
N LEU A 49 20.21 -26.76 13.02
CA LEU A 49 20.34 -28.19 13.30
C LEU A 49 20.45 -29.04 12.03
N GLU A 50 19.80 -28.59 10.95
CA GLU A 50 19.70 -29.31 9.68
C GLU A 50 19.80 -28.32 8.50
N PRO A 51 20.88 -27.49 8.42
CA PRO A 51 21.00 -26.45 7.39
C PRO A 51 20.93 -27.00 5.96
N GLU A 52 21.36 -28.24 5.73
CA GLU A 52 21.26 -28.93 4.44
C GLU A 52 19.82 -29.25 4.00
N ASN A 53 18.86 -29.25 4.94
CA ASN A 53 17.45 -29.50 4.67
C ASN A 53 16.64 -28.22 4.49
N VAL A 54 17.27 -27.04 4.53
CA VAL A 54 16.63 -25.74 4.32
C VAL A 54 16.95 -25.26 2.91
N THR A 55 15.90 -25.10 2.10
CA THR A 55 16.04 -24.69 0.70
C THR A 55 15.89 -23.18 0.52
N ASP A 56 16.48 -22.65 -0.55
CA ASP A 56 16.30 -21.25 -0.97
C ASP A 56 14.80 -20.90 -1.18
N GLU A 57 14.01 -21.83 -1.72
CA GLU A 57 12.57 -21.62 -1.93
C GLU A 57 11.78 -21.48 -0.61
N GLU A 58 12.27 -22.08 0.47
CA GLU A 58 11.65 -21.94 1.79
C GLU A 58 11.94 -20.57 2.42
N VAL A 59 13.17 -20.05 2.26
CA VAL A 59 13.66 -18.88 3.00
C VAL A 59 13.62 -17.57 2.24
N TYR A 60 13.53 -17.60 0.91
CA TYR A 60 13.33 -16.41 0.09
C TYR A 60 11.85 -16.18 -0.24
N PRO A 61 11.44 -14.92 -0.45
CA PRO A 61 10.09 -14.62 -0.94
C PRO A 61 9.82 -15.30 -2.28
N ILE A 62 8.72 -16.04 -2.34
CA ILE A 62 8.16 -16.59 -3.58
C ILE A 62 6.99 -15.74 -4.04
N MET A 63 6.82 -15.62 -5.36
CA MET A 63 5.78 -14.79 -5.94
C MET A 63 5.30 -15.31 -7.29
N ASN A 64 3.99 -15.52 -7.42
CA ASN A 64 3.32 -15.64 -8.71
C ASN A 64 3.01 -14.24 -9.27
N GLY A 65 3.99 -13.61 -9.91
CA GLY A 65 3.93 -12.19 -10.28
C GLY A 65 2.73 -11.79 -11.15
N ASN A 66 2.33 -12.64 -12.09
CA ASN A 66 1.16 -12.38 -12.94
C ASN A 66 -0.14 -12.39 -12.15
N PHE A 67 -0.27 -13.35 -11.23
CA PHE A 67 -1.45 -13.48 -10.37
C PHE A 67 -1.55 -12.31 -9.40
N VAL A 68 -0.44 -11.98 -8.72
CA VAL A 68 -0.31 -10.83 -7.83
C VAL A 68 -0.63 -9.53 -8.55
N PHE A 69 -0.07 -9.30 -9.74
CA PHE A 69 -0.34 -8.09 -10.53
C PHE A 69 -1.83 -7.97 -10.87
N LYS A 70 -2.46 -9.04 -11.36
CA LYS A 70 -3.89 -9.06 -11.71
C LYS A 70 -4.76 -8.71 -10.51
N HIS A 71 -4.46 -9.26 -9.33
CA HIS A 71 -5.20 -8.92 -8.12
C HIS A 71 -4.95 -7.47 -7.70
N ALA A 72 -3.72 -6.99 -7.72
CA ALA A 72 -3.41 -5.61 -7.35
C ALA A 72 -4.18 -4.60 -8.22
N VAL A 73 -4.15 -4.74 -9.55
CA VAL A 73 -4.83 -3.79 -10.46
C VAL A 73 -6.36 -3.86 -10.40
N THR A 74 -6.92 -4.93 -9.84
CA THR A 74 -8.36 -5.04 -9.53
C THR A 74 -8.70 -4.45 -8.17
N ARG A 75 -7.95 -4.80 -7.12
CA ARG A 75 -8.26 -4.43 -5.73
C ARG A 75 -7.97 -2.97 -5.40
N PHE A 76 -6.91 -2.39 -5.96
CA PHE A 76 -6.59 -0.96 -5.76
C PHE A 76 -7.78 -0.06 -6.12
N PRO A 77 -8.35 -0.16 -7.34
CA PRO A 77 -9.52 0.63 -7.68
C PRO A 77 -10.74 0.41 -6.80
N GLU A 78 -11.05 -0.85 -6.46
CA GLU A 78 -12.19 -1.18 -5.59
C GLU A 78 -12.09 -0.44 -4.24
N THR A 79 -10.91 -0.47 -3.63
CA THR A 79 -10.68 0.12 -2.30
C THR A 79 -10.64 1.65 -2.35
N MET A 80 -10.19 2.24 -3.46
CA MET A 80 -10.23 3.69 -3.68
C MET A 80 -11.67 4.18 -3.88
N GLU A 81 -12.45 3.53 -4.75
CA GLU A 81 -13.85 3.85 -5.01
C GLU A 81 -14.71 3.71 -3.75
N GLU A 82 -14.49 2.67 -2.95
CA GLU A 82 -15.20 2.46 -1.68
C GLU A 82 -14.92 3.57 -0.66
N ALA A 83 -13.67 4.01 -0.53
CA ALA A 83 -13.29 5.09 0.41
C ALA A 83 -13.91 6.42 -0.02
N LEU A 84 -13.77 6.78 -1.30
CA LEU A 84 -14.36 7.99 -1.89
C LEU A 84 -15.87 8.01 -1.72
N LYS A 85 -16.55 6.93 -2.08
CA LYS A 85 -18.01 6.80 -1.95
C LYS A 85 -18.47 6.92 -0.50
N SER A 86 -17.77 6.30 0.45
CA SER A 86 -18.11 6.37 1.87
C SER A 86 -18.01 7.80 2.44
N ALA A 87 -17.12 8.62 1.88
CA ALA A 87 -16.96 10.02 2.24
C ALA A 87 -17.81 10.98 1.37
N GLY A 88 -18.60 10.47 0.42
CA GLY A 88 -19.37 11.31 -0.51
C GLY A 88 -18.50 12.15 -1.46
N LYS A 89 -17.29 11.68 -1.77
CA LYS A 89 -16.32 12.33 -2.66
C LYS A 89 -16.20 11.59 -3.99
N ASN A 90 -15.66 12.27 -4.99
CA ASN A 90 -15.30 11.72 -6.29
C ASN A 90 -13.79 11.76 -6.51
N VAL A 91 -13.32 11.07 -7.54
CA VAL A 91 -11.89 10.98 -7.89
C VAL A 91 -11.33 12.36 -8.24
N GLU A 92 -12.15 13.22 -8.86
CA GLU A 92 -11.79 14.57 -9.27
C GLU A 92 -11.49 15.49 -8.09
N ASP A 93 -12.09 15.19 -6.92
CA ASP A 93 -11.89 15.93 -5.67
C ASP A 93 -10.52 15.64 -5.04
N LEU A 94 -9.82 14.57 -5.44
CA LEU A 94 -8.51 14.23 -4.88
C LEU A 94 -7.47 15.27 -5.29
N ASP A 95 -6.71 15.77 -4.32
CA ASP A 95 -5.52 16.60 -4.58
C ASP A 95 -4.26 15.73 -4.68
N MET A 96 -4.23 14.61 -3.95
CA MET A 96 -3.11 13.69 -3.98
C MET A 96 -3.52 12.23 -3.79
N PHE A 97 -2.98 11.37 -4.65
CA PHE A 97 -3.03 9.91 -4.51
C PHE A 97 -1.63 9.34 -4.26
N ILE A 98 -1.48 8.56 -3.19
CA ILE A 98 -0.24 7.87 -2.84
C ILE A 98 -0.50 6.36 -2.74
N PRO A 99 -0.18 5.58 -3.78
CA PRO A 99 -0.25 4.12 -3.70
C PRO A 99 0.95 3.53 -2.94
N HIS A 100 0.80 2.30 -2.45
CA HIS A 100 1.95 1.46 -2.10
C HIS A 100 2.86 1.26 -3.32
N GLN A 101 4.16 1.44 -3.11
CA GLN A 101 5.19 1.44 -4.16
C GLN A 101 5.80 0.05 -4.38
N ALA A 102 5.00 -0.89 -4.90
CA ALA A 102 5.49 -2.23 -5.26
C ALA A 102 6.13 -2.28 -6.65
N ASN A 103 5.47 -1.64 -7.62
CA ASN A 103 5.87 -1.59 -9.01
C ASN A 103 5.22 -0.38 -9.70
N LEU A 104 5.99 0.39 -10.46
CA LEU A 104 5.50 1.57 -11.17
C LEU A 104 4.33 1.25 -12.11
N ARG A 105 4.31 0.07 -12.74
CA ARG A 105 3.25 -0.37 -13.65
C ARG A 105 1.88 -0.49 -12.96
N ILE A 106 1.86 -0.84 -11.68
CA ILE A 106 0.59 -0.93 -10.92
C ILE A 106 0.06 0.48 -10.66
N ALA A 107 0.92 1.38 -10.17
CA ALA A 107 0.54 2.77 -9.93
C ALA A 107 0.05 3.46 -11.21
N GLN A 108 0.76 3.28 -12.32
CA GLN A 108 0.37 3.82 -13.63
C GLN A 108 -0.96 3.25 -14.14
N TYR A 109 -1.21 1.95 -13.94
CA TYR A 109 -2.50 1.35 -14.32
C TYR A 109 -3.65 1.99 -13.54
N VAL A 110 -3.49 2.13 -12.22
CA VAL A 110 -4.50 2.72 -11.35
C VAL A 110 -4.74 4.19 -11.71
N GLN A 111 -3.67 4.95 -11.90
CA GLN A 111 -3.73 6.34 -12.36
C GLN A 111 -4.52 6.46 -13.67
N GLN A 112 -4.20 5.65 -14.68
CA GLN A 112 -4.87 5.67 -15.98
C GLN A 112 -6.35 5.27 -15.87
N LYS A 113 -6.67 4.25 -15.05
CA LYS A 113 -8.05 3.82 -14.83
C LYS A 113 -8.92 4.94 -14.28
N PHE A 114 -8.37 5.78 -13.42
CA PHE A 114 -9.05 6.91 -12.80
C PHE A 114 -8.89 8.24 -13.53
N GLY A 115 -8.11 8.29 -14.62
CA GLY A 115 -7.86 9.55 -15.34
C GLY A 115 -7.14 10.61 -14.51
N LEU A 116 -6.38 10.19 -13.48
CA LEU A 116 -5.66 11.12 -12.62
C LEU A 116 -4.45 11.72 -13.38
N PRO A 117 -4.28 13.04 -13.38
CA PRO A 117 -3.10 13.66 -13.99
C PRO A 117 -1.85 13.38 -13.14
N ASP A 118 -0.67 13.47 -13.76
CA ASP A 118 0.61 13.10 -13.12
C ASP A 118 0.87 13.88 -11.83
N GLU A 119 0.47 15.15 -11.76
CA GLU A 119 0.65 15.98 -10.58
C GLU A 119 -0.18 15.55 -9.36
N LYS A 120 -1.26 14.79 -9.57
CA LYS A 120 -2.14 14.26 -8.51
C LYS A 120 -1.72 12.87 -8.04
N VAL A 121 -0.64 12.30 -8.56
CA VAL A 121 -0.13 10.98 -8.14
C VAL A 121 1.32 11.09 -7.70
N PHE A 122 1.60 10.83 -6.43
CA PHE A 122 2.98 10.85 -5.93
C PHE A 122 3.65 9.49 -6.00
N ASN A 123 4.86 9.46 -6.56
CA ASN A 123 5.69 8.27 -6.66
C ASN A 123 7.18 8.58 -6.46
N ASN A 124 7.84 7.82 -5.59
CA ASN A 124 9.28 7.89 -5.33
C ASN A 124 9.99 6.52 -5.43
N ILE A 125 9.35 5.54 -6.08
CA ILE A 125 9.92 4.19 -6.27
C ILE A 125 11.25 4.20 -7.02
N GLN A 126 11.46 5.19 -7.90
CA GLN A 126 12.70 5.42 -8.63
C GLN A 126 13.87 5.83 -7.72
N LYS A 127 13.58 6.38 -6.53
CA LYS A 127 14.61 6.79 -5.54
C LYS A 127 14.94 5.64 -4.58
N TYR A 128 13.94 4.87 -4.14
CA TYR A 128 14.10 3.91 -3.02
C TYR A 128 13.77 2.45 -3.35
N GLY A 129 13.18 2.17 -4.52
CA GLY A 129 12.61 0.86 -4.82
C GLY A 129 11.41 0.52 -3.94
N ASN A 130 11.08 -0.78 -3.86
CA ASN A 130 10.00 -1.27 -3.01
C ASN A 130 10.50 -1.42 -1.56
N THR A 131 10.03 -0.52 -0.68
CA THR A 131 10.35 -0.53 0.75
C THR A 131 9.24 -1.17 1.60
N THR A 132 8.44 -2.07 1.02
CA THR A 132 7.30 -2.75 1.64
C THR A 132 6.34 -1.74 2.30
N ALA A 133 5.90 -1.97 3.53
CA ALA A 133 5.01 -1.10 4.27
C ALA A 133 5.57 0.33 4.48
N ALA A 134 6.89 0.55 4.40
CA ALA A 134 7.47 1.88 4.56
C ALA A 134 7.24 2.79 3.33
N SER A 135 6.82 2.24 2.19
CA SER A 135 6.67 3.00 0.95
C SER A 135 5.69 4.17 1.06
N ILE A 136 4.53 3.95 1.70
CA ILE A 136 3.51 5.00 1.87
C ILE A 136 3.98 6.13 2.80
N PRO A 137 4.42 5.88 4.04
CA PRO A 137 4.82 6.96 4.93
C PRO A 137 6.07 7.72 4.44
N ILE A 138 6.99 7.07 3.73
CA ILE A 138 8.11 7.76 3.07
C ILE A 138 7.57 8.69 1.97
N ALA A 139 6.70 8.18 1.09
CA ALA A 139 6.11 8.97 0.00
C ALA A 139 5.28 10.15 0.51
N LEU A 140 4.47 9.94 1.55
CA LEU A 140 3.68 11.00 2.17
C LEU A 140 4.57 12.11 2.76
N SER A 141 5.61 11.73 3.52
CA SER A 141 6.56 12.67 4.09
C SER A 141 7.26 13.51 3.02
N GLU A 142 7.67 12.90 1.90
CA GLU A 142 8.30 13.62 0.79
C GLU A 142 7.32 14.53 0.06
N ALA A 143 6.09 14.06 -0.22
CA ALA A 143 5.08 14.87 -0.91
C ALA A 143 4.74 16.15 -0.13
N ILE A 144 4.64 16.06 1.21
CA ILE A 144 4.46 17.21 2.10
C ILE A 144 5.70 18.11 2.06
N SER A 145 6.90 17.55 2.19
CA SER A 145 8.15 18.33 2.23
C SER A 145 8.46 19.03 0.90
N GLU A 146 8.04 18.45 -0.21
CA GLU A 146 8.13 19.03 -1.56
C GLU A 146 6.99 20.03 -1.86
N GLY A 147 6.08 20.28 -0.91
CA GLY A 147 4.98 21.25 -1.04
C GLY A 147 3.86 20.80 -2.00
N LYS A 148 3.82 19.52 -2.35
CA LYS A 148 2.79 18.91 -3.21
C LYS A 148 1.51 18.57 -2.46
N ILE A 149 1.59 18.46 -1.14
CA ILE A 149 0.44 18.35 -0.25
C ILE A 149 0.46 19.53 0.72
N LYS A 150 -0.66 20.21 0.84
CA LYS A 150 -0.90 21.39 1.69
C LYS A 150 -2.08 21.14 2.61
N ARG A 151 -2.17 21.94 3.68
CA ARG A 151 -3.33 21.87 4.58
C ARG A 151 -4.61 22.20 3.80
N GLY A 152 -5.64 21.40 3.99
CA GLY A 152 -6.91 21.38 3.24
C GLY A 152 -6.92 20.44 2.03
N ASP A 153 -5.79 19.83 1.64
CA ASP A 153 -5.75 18.94 0.48
C ASP A 153 -6.41 17.59 0.81
N LEU A 154 -7.20 17.06 -0.14
CA LEU A 154 -7.79 15.74 -0.04
C LEU A 154 -6.80 14.66 -0.52
N VAL A 155 -6.36 13.82 0.41
CA VAL A 155 -5.32 12.82 0.18
C VAL A 155 -5.87 11.40 0.32
N LEU A 156 -5.59 10.56 -0.68
CA LEU A 156 -5.92 9.14 -0.68
C LEU A 156 -4.65 8.29 -0.64
N LEU A 157 -4.53 7.46 0.41
CA LEU A 157 -3.52 6.43 0.53
C LEU A 157 -4.16 5.09 0.19
N SER A 158 -3.48 4.24 -0.57
CA SER A 158 -3.98 2.90 -0.87
C SER A 158 -2.86 1.87 -0.93
N ALA A 159 -3.15 0.64 -0.52
CA ALA A 159 -2.17 -0.45 -0.50
C ALA A 159 -2.78 -1.79 -0.92
N PHE A 160 -1.93 -2.65 -1.48
CA PHE A 160 -2.16 -4.06 -1.72
C PHE A 160 -0.88 -4.83 -1.34
N GLY A 161 -1.01 -5.97 -0.65
CA GLY A 161 0.11 -6.75 -0.15
C GLY A 161 -0.18 -8.23 0.04
N SER A 162 0.82 -8.98 0.51
CA SER A 162 0.74 -10.42 0.80
C SER A 162 -0.39 -10.76 1.77
N GLY A 163 -0.96 -11.97 1.61
CA GLY A 163 -2.14 -12.39 2.38
C GLY A 163 -3.22 -13.04 1.51
N PHE A 164 -3.81 -12.37 0.51
CA PHE A 164 -3.68 -10.94 0.17
C PHE A 164 -4.43 -10.04 1.14
N THR A 165 -3.95 -8.81 1.28
CA THR A 165 -4.63 -7.73 2.02
C THR A 165 -4.60 -6.45 1.21
N TRP A 166 -5.66 -5.65 1.29
CA TRP A 166 -5.71 -4.34 0.65
C TRP A 166 -6.60 -3.38 1.43
N GLY A 167 -6.40 -2.10 1.21
CA GLY A 167 -7.13 -1.06 1.93
C GLY A 167 -6.75 0.33 1.48
N SER A 168 -7.58 1.29 1.85
CA SER A 168 -7.38 2.71 1.60
C SER A 168 -7.73 3.55 2.83
N VAL A 169 -7.10 4.72 2.91
CA VAL A 169 -7.43 5.79 3.85
C VAL A 169 -7.57 7.07 3.05
N LEU A 170 -8.73 7.72 3.17
CA LEU A 170 -9.01 9.04 2.63
C LEU A 170 -9.05 10.03 3.80
N PHE A 171 -8.26 11.09 3.71
CA PHE A 171 -8.19 12.10 4.75
C PHE A 171 -7.97 13.49 4.14
N GLU A 172 -8.33 14.51 4.89
CA GLU A 172 -7.95 15.89 4.61
C GLU A 172 -6.68 16.20 5.42
N TYR A 173 -5.58 16.59 4.75
CA TYR A 173 -4.32 16.93 5.41
C TYR A 173 -4.38 18.33 6.02
#